data_AF-A0A846BNI3-F1
#
_entry.id   AF-A0A846BNI3-F1
#
_cell.length_a   1.000
_cell.length_b   1.000
_cell.length_c   1.000
_cell.angle_alpha   90.00
_cell.angle_beta   90.00
_cell.angle_gamma   90.00
#
_symmetry.space_group_name_H-M   'P 1'
#
loop_
_entity.id
_entity.type
_entity.pdbx_description
1 polymer ?
#
loop_
_entity_poly.entity_id
_entity_poly.type
_entity_poly.pdbx_seq_one_letter_code
_entity_poly.pdbx_strand_id
1 'polypeptide(L)' 'THTLNEDGTFKSVEELHALYSSRGVTADKEIFPYCAIGGRSAYTWFILKYLLGYPKVRNYDGSWNEWSRLPHSLIEK' A
#
# COMPACT_ATOMS: atom_id res chain seq x y z
N THR A 1 1.77 10.61 -2.85
CA THR A 1 1.07 9.53 -3.58
C THR A 1 0.14 10.17 -4.58
N HIS A 2 0.33 9.92 -5.88
CA HIS A 2 -0.46 10.52 -6.96
C HIS A 2 -1.79 9.77 -7.15
N THR A 3 -2.53 9.57 -6.06
CA THR A 3 -3.78 8.79 -5.99
C THR A 3 -5.03 9.65 -5.86
N LEU A 4 -4.84 10.97 -5.70
CA LEU A 4 -5.91 11.95 -5.62
C LEU A 4 -5.86 12.89 -6.84
N ASN A 5 -7.01 13.44 -7.19
CA ASN A 5 -7.17 14.60 -8.07
C ASN A 5 -6.82 15.90 -7.31
N GLU A 6 -6.78 17.02 -8.03
CA GLU A 6 -6.48 18.34 -7.44
C GLU A 6 -7.52 18.79 -6.41
N ASP A 7 -8.77 18.32 -6.56
CA ASP A 7 -9.88 18.58 -5.63
C ASP A 7 -9.87 17.66 -4.39
N GLY A 8 -8.89 16.76 -4.28
CA GLY A 8 -8.75 15.82 -3.17
C GLY A 8 -9.60 14.56 -3.28
N THR A 9 -10.39 14.39 -4.33
CA THR A 9 -11.09 13.12 -4.61
C THR A 9 -10.12 12.04 -5.06
N PHE A 10 -10.48 10.76 -4.88
CA PHE A 10 -9.69 9.67 -5.47
C PHE A 10 -9.72 9.73 -6.99
N LYS A 11 -8.58 9.37 -7.60
CA LYS A 11 -8.52 9.07 -9.03
C LYS A 11 -9.46 7.93 -9.41
N SER A 12 -9.77 7.81 -10.71
CA SER A 12 -10.62 6.73 -11.20
C SER A 12 -10.02 5.34 -10.89
N VAL A 13 -10.87 4.30 -10.86
CA VAL A 13 -10.41 2.92 -10.65
C VAL A 13 -9.37 2.53 -11.69
N GLU A 14 -9.55 2.94 -12.94
CA GLU A 14 -8.64 2.67 -14.05
C GLU A 14 -7.28 3.35 -13.85
N GLU A 15 -7.27 4.63 -13.47
CA GLU A 15 -6.05 5.37 -13.18
C GLU A 15 -5.29 4.77 -11.99
N LEU A 16 -6.00 4.43 -10.91
CA LEU A 16 -5.43 3.79 -9.74
C LEU A 16 -4.87 2.40 -10.09
N HIS A 17 -5.62 1.60 -10.85
CA HIS A 17 -5.17 0.29 -11.31
C HIS A 17 -3.89 0.40 -12.15
N ALA A 18 -3.82 1.33 -13.10
CA ALA A 18 -2.63 1.59 -13.91
C ALA A 18 -1.43 2.05 -13.04
N LEU A 19 -1.67 2.92 -12.06
CA LEU A 19 -0.65 3.42 -11.14
C LEU A 19 0.01 2.30 -10.33
N TYR A 20 -0.76 1.35 -9.82
CA TYR A 20 -0.25 0.24 -9.02
C TYR A 20 0.35 -0.88 -9.88
N SER A 21 -0.35 -1.29 -10.96
CA SER A 21 0.11 -2.37 -11.84
C SER A 21 1.42 -2.04 -12.57
N SER A 22 1.65 -0.77 -12.94
CA SER A 22 2.94 -0.31 -13.50
C SER A 22 4.13 -0.48 -12.54
N ARG A 23 3.87 -0.67 -11.25
CA ARG A 23 4.87 -0.97 -10.21
C ARG A 23 4.85 -2.43 -9.76
N GLY A 24 4.15 -3.29 -10.50
CA GLY A 24 4.02 -4.72 -10.20
C GLY A 24 3.11 -5.04 -9.02
N VAL A 25 2.29 -4.09 -8.56
CA VAL A 25 1.28 -4.32 -7.52
C VAL A 25 -0.02 -4.75 -8.21
N THR A 26 -0.32 -6.04 -8.14
CA THR A 26 -1.41 -6.69 -8.91
C THR A 26 -2.26 -7.59 -8.01
N ALA A 27 -3.51 -7.85 -8.40
CA ALA A 27 -4.52 -8.52 -7.57
C ALA A 27 -4.22 -10.00 -7.26
N ASP A 28 -3.35 -10.64 -8.05
CA ASP A 28 -2.90 -12.02 -7.86
C ASP A 28 -1.91 -12.17 -6.68
N LYS A 29 -1.31 -11.06 -6.23
CA LYS A 29 -0.30 -11.05 -5.16
C LYS A 29 -0.92 -10.83 -3.79
N GLU A 30 -0.20 -11.30 -2.78
CA GLU A 30 -0.45 -10.90 -1.40
C GLU A 30 0.34 -9.63 -1.10
N ILE A 31 -0.34 -8.59 -0.61
CA ILE A 31 0.23 -7.25 -0.51
C ILE A 31 0.15 -6.77 0.95
N PHE A 32 1.30 -6.33 1.45
CA PHE A 32 1.46 -5.76 2.79
C PHE A 32 2.02 -4.33 2.72
N PRO A 33 1.16 -3.31 2.58
CA PRO A 33 1.61 -1.93 2.63
C PRO A 33 2.18 -1.64 4.02
N TYR A 34 3.31 -0.92 4.07
CA TYR A 34 3.94 -0.48 5.31
C TYR A 34 4.42 0.97 5.18
N CYS A 35 4.63 1.63 6.32
CA CYS A 35 5.24 2.96 6.37
C CYS A 35 6.14 3.07 7.61
N ALA A 36 5.99 4.13 8.42
CA ALA A 36 6.66 4.23 9.71
C ALA A 36 5.87 3.54 10.82
N ILE A 37 4.56 3.81 10.93
CA ILE A 37 3.68 3.41 12.04
C ILE A 37 2.28 3.01 11.55
N GLY A 38 2.16 2.41 10.37
CA GLY A 38 0.88 1.92 9.85
C GLY A 38 -0.11 2.96 9.29
N GLY A 39 0.02 4.25 9.63
CA GLY A 39 -0.96 5.28 9.25
C GLY A 39 -1.02 5.59 7.74
N ARG A 40 0.13 5.88 7.11
CA ARG A 40 0.17 6.15 5.66
C ARG A 40 -0.11 4.91 4.83
N SER A 41 0.29 3.75 5.32
CA SER A 41 0.04 2.47 4.66
C SER A 41 -1.43 2.04 4.74
N ALA A 42 -2.17 2.47 5.77
CA ALA A 42 -3.62 2.27 5.85
C ALA A 42 -4.36 2.95 4.68
N TYR A 43 -3.89 4.13 4.23
CA TYR A 43 -4.44 4.81 3.06
C TYR A 43 -4.24 3.98 1.77
N THR A 44 -3.04 3.45 1.55
CA THR A 44 -2.78 2.54 0.41
C THR A 44 -3.56 1.24 0.53
N TRP A 45 -3.64 0.66 1.72
CA TRP A 45 -4.43 -0.54 2.00
C TRP A 45 -5.91 -0.33 1.64
N PHE A 46 -6.50 0.81 2.01
CA PHE A 46 -7.89 1.14 1.69
C PHE A 46 -8.12 1.18 0.18
N ILE A 47 -7.25 1.87 -0.57
CA ILE A 47 -7.35 1.94 -2.03
C ILE A 47 -7.30 0.54 -2.65
N LEU A 48 -6.28 -0.23 -2.32
CA LEU A 48 -6.08 -1.55 -2.92
C LEU A 48 -7.23 -2.51 -2.55
N LYS A 49 -7.67 -2.50 -1.28
CA LYS A 49 -8.67 -3.44 -0.76
C LYS A 49 -10.09 -3.10 -1.22
N TYR A 50 -10.48 -1.83 -1.14
CA TYR A 50 -11.87 -1.42 -1.32
C TYR A 50 -12.14 -0.73 -2.65
N LEU A 51 -11.22 0.08 -3.16
CA LEU A 51 -11.43 0.75 -4.45
C LEU A 51 -11.05 -0.14 -5.63
N LEU A 52 -9.96 -0.90 -5.51
CA LEU A 52 -9.51 -1.83 -6.56
C LEU A 52 -9.96 -3.28 -6.34
N GLY A 53 -10.54 -3.59 -5.17
CA GLY A 53 -11.07 -4.93 -4.88
C GLY A 53 -10.01 -6.04 -4.77
N TYR A 54 -8.76 -5.72 -4.45
CA TYR A 54 -7.70 -6.72 -4.38
C TYR A 54 -7.98 -7.68 -3.19
N PRO A 55 -8.00 -9.01 -3.41
CA PRO A 55 -8.51 -9.95 -2.42
C PRO A 55 -7.58 -10.09 -1.21
N LYS A 56 -6.26 -9.98 -1.40
CA LYS A 56 -5.23 -10.34 -0.42
C LYS A 56 -4.36 -9.14 -0.03
N VAL A 57 -4.98 -8.13 0.61
CA VAL A 57 -4.27 -6.93 1.10
C VAL A 57 -4.45 -6.79 2.61
N ARG A 58 -3.34 -6.69 3.36
CA ARG A 58 -3.33 -6.49 4.81
C ARG A 58 -2.36 -5.36 5.16
N ASN A 59 -2.80 -4.37 5.94
CA ASN A 59 -1.90 -3.30 6.40
C ASN A 59 -0.93 -3.87 7.45
N TYR A 60 0.37 -3.67 7.27
CA TYR A 60 1.36 -3.98 8.31
C TYR A 60 1.54 -2.76 9.22
N ASP A 61 0.81 -2.77 10.33
CA ASP A 61 0.70 -1.66 11.28
C ASP A 61 1.98 -1.42 12.08
N GLY A 62 2.70 -2.48 12.47
CA GLY A 62 4.01 -2.39 13.10
C GLY A 62 5.04 -1.65 12.25
N SER A 63 4.96 -1.83 10.93
CA SER A 63 5.68 -1.03 9.93
C SER A 63 7.20 -0.97 10.21
N TRP A 64 7.90 0.05 9.69
CA TRP A 64 9.35 0.18 9.90
C TRP A 64 9.74 0.33 11.37
N ASN A 65 8.89 0.96 12.18
CA ASN A 65 9.13 1.16 13.61
C ASN A 65 9.28 -0.18 14.35
N GLU A 66 8.51 -1.20 13.97
CA GLU A 66 8.70 -2.56 14.46
C GLU A 66 9.85 -3.27 13.75
N TRP A 67 9.84 -3.32 12.41
CA TRP A 67 10.79 -4.14 11.63
C TRP A 67 12.26 -3.81 11.91
N SER A 68 12.57 -2.52 12.06
CA SER A 68 13.93 -2.05 12.35
C SER A 68 14.44 -2.43 13.75
N ARG A 69 13.58 -2.90 14.65
CA ARG A 69 13.93 -3.32 16.01
C ARG A 69 13.95 -4.83 16.19
N LEU A 70 13.47 -5.60 15.21
CA LEU A 70 13.50 -7.05 15.27
C LEU A 70 14.94 -7.55 15.16
N PRO A 71 15.44 -8.37 16.11
CA PRO A 71 16.75 -8.98 15.97
C PRO A 71 16.75 -9.89 14.73
N HIS A 72 17.75 -9.73 13.86
CA HIS A 72 17.91 -10.46 12.60
C HIS A 72 16.94 -10.11 11.46
N SER A 73 16.27 -8.97 11.50
CA SER A 73 15.55 -8.50 10.31
C SER A 73 16.51 -8.25 9.15
N LEU A 74 16.16 -8.79 7.98
CA LEU A 74 16.87 -8.49 6.74
C LEU A 74 16.52 -7.08 6.29
N ILE A 75 17.53 -6.26 6.02
CA ILE A 75 17.41 -4.86 5.62
C ILE A 75 18.28 -4.65 4.37
N GLU A 76 17.64 -4.22 3.29
CA GLU A 76 18.30 -3.72 2.09
C GLU A 76 18.54 -2.20 2.23
N LYS A 77 19.67 -1.70 1.73
CA LYS A 77 20.09 -0.29 1.84
C LYS A 77 20.01 0.43 0.50
#